data_AF-A0A938K169-F1
#
_entry.id   AF-A0A938K169-F1
#
_cell.length_a   1.000
_cell.length_b   1.000
_cell.length_c   1.000
_cell.angle_alpha   90.00
_cell.angle_beta   90.00
_cell.angle_gamma   90.00
#
_symmetry.space_group_name_H-M   'P 1'
#
loop_
_entity.id
_entity.type
_entity.pdbx_description
1 polymer ?
#
loop_
_entity_poly.entity_id
_entity_poly.type
_entity_poly.pdbx_seq_one_letter_code
_entity_poly.pdbx_strand_id
1 'polypeptide(L)'
;VCVGETLAEREAGRTHEKVLGQVRSALEKRSVEQVKSMVIAYEPIWAIGTGKTATAGDAQVMIEAIRQEVARVSSGPAAAAIRLQYGGSVKASNIVEIMSQPDIDGVLVGGASLDAAEFGRICQYRLRPAT
;
A
#
# COMPACT_ATOMS: atom_id res chain seq x y z
N VAL A 1 -8.70 2.41 4.60
CA VAL A 1 -8.02 2.37 5.93
C VAL A 1 -6.53 2.52 5.67
N CYS A 2 -5.84 3.38 6.41
CA CYS A 2 -4.38 3.49 6.30
C CYS A 2 -3.70 2.71 7.43
N VAL A 3 -2.60 2.05 7.09
CA VAL A 3 -1.75 1.29 8.02
C VAL A 3 -0.29 1.60 7.73
N GLY A 4 0.58 1.53 8.73
CA GLY A 4 1.94 1.97 8.59
C GLY A 4 2.70 2.02 9.90
N GLU A 5 4.02 1.94 9.79
CA GLU A 5 4.97 2.02 10.89
C GLU A 5 5.79 3.31 10.85
N THR A 6 6.18 3.78 12.03
CA THR A 6 7.14 4.87 12.22
C THR A 6 8.58 4.42 11.98
N LEU A 7 9.52 5.36 11.86
CA LEU A 7 10.94 5.04 11.69
C LEU A 7 11.49 4.24 12.87
N ALA A 8 11.14 4.64 14.10
CA ALA A 8 11.55 3.94 15.31
C ALA A 8 10.99 2.51 15.38
N GLU A 9 9.78 2.27 14.89
CA GLU A 9 9.22 0.92 14.81
C GLU A 9 9.96 0.07 13.76
N ARG A 10 10.32 0.65 12.60
CA ARG A 10 11.13 -0.03 11.58
C ARG A 10 12.54 -0.36 12.04
N GLU A 11 13.24 0.59 12.64
CA GLU A 11 14.60 0.42 13.17
C GLU A 11 14.65 -0.59 14.33
N ALA A 12 13.55 -0.74 15.07
CA ALA A 12 13.38 -1.78 16.09
C ALA A 12 12.95 -3.16 15.53
N GLY A 13 12.81 -3.32 14.21
CA GLY A 13 12.37 -4.58 13.59
C GLY A 13 10.88 -4.91 13.82
N ARG A 14 10.05 -3.92 14.20
CA ARG A 14 8.63 -4.11 14.56
C ARG A 14 7.64 -3.79 13.44
N THR A 15 8.11 -3.59 12.21
CA THR A 15 7.25 -3.24 11.06
C THR A 15 6.08 -4.21 10.89
N HIS A 16 6.34 -5.52 10.83
CA HIS A 16 5.31 -6.53 10.63
C HIS A 16 4.32 -6.58 11.80
N GLU A 17 4.83 -6.59 13.04
CA GLU A 17 4.00 -6.59 14.24
C GLU A 17 3.03 -5.41 14.24
N LYS A 18 3.56 -4.20 13.98
CA LYS A 18 2.80 -2.96 13.95
C LYS A 18 1.71 -2.98 12.88
N VAL A 19 2.12 -3.20 11.63
CA VAL A 19 1.23 -3.08 10.47
C VAL A 19 0.16 -4.18 10.50
N LEU A 20 0.53 -5.44 10.75
CA LEU A 20 -0.44 -6.53 10.81
C LEU A 20 -1.36 -6.41 12.02
N GLY A 21 -0.88 -5.83 13.14
CA GLY A 21 -1.72 -5.45 14.27
C GLY A 21 -2.82 -4.46 13.88
N GLN A 22 -2.47 -3.40 13.15
CA GLN A 22 -3.45 -2.43 12.64
C GLN A 22 -4.44 -3.08 11.66
N VAL A 23 -3.98 -3.97 10.77
CA VAL A 23 -4.86 -4.72 9.86
C VAL A 23 -5.86 -5.56 10.65
N ARG A 24 -5.42 -6.34 11.65
CA ARG A 24 -6.33 -7.13 12.49
C ARG A 24 -7.39 -6.28 13.15
N SER A 25 -6.99 -5.18 13.79
CA SER A 25 -7.94 -4.25 14.42
C SER A 25 -8.90 -3.63 13.40
N ALA A 26 -8.42 -3.33 12.19
CA ALA A 26 -9.26 -2.78 11.13
C ALA A 26 -10.30 -3.77 10.61
N LEU A 27 -10.02 -5.07 10.63
CA LEU A 27 -10.91 -6.13 10.13
C LEU A 27 -11.81 -6.73 11.21
N GLU A 28 -11.57 -6.42 12.48
CA GLU A 28 -12.33 -6.96 13.61
C GLU A 28 -13.84 -6.71 13.44
N LYS A 29 -14.65 -7.76 13.69
CA LYS A 29 -16.13 -7.74 13.60
C LYS A 29 -16.70 -7.36 12.23
N ARG A 30 -15.90 -7.40 11.15
CA ARG A 30 -16.41 -7.20 9.78
C ARG A 30 -16.80 -8.53 9.15
N SER A 31 -17.85 -8.50 8.34
CA SER A 31 -18.21 -9.64 7.49
C SER A 31 -17.21 -9.78 6.33
N VAL A 32 -17.17 -10.97 5.73
CA VAL A 32 -16.35 -11.24 4.54
C VAL A 32 -16.68 -10.26 3.40
N GLU A 33 -17.95 -9.97 3.18
CA GLU A 33 -18.44 -9.04 2.15
C GLU A 33 -17.96 -7.60 2.40
N GLN A 34 -17.96 -7.18 3.66
CA GLN A 34 -17.42 -5.88 4.03
C GLN A 34 -15.91 -5.82 3.73
N VAL A 35 -15.14 -6.84 4.13
CA VAL A 35 -13.69 -6.89 3.86
C VAL A 35 -13.38 -6.87 2.37
N LYS A 36 -14.12 -7.62 1.55
CA LYS A 36 -13.97 -7.63 0.09
C LYS A 36 -14.12 -6.22 -0.53
N SER A 37 -14.98 -5.39 0.05
CA SER A 37 -15.22 -4.02 -0.45
C SER A 37 -14.21 -2.98 0.02
N MET A 38 -13.38 -3.31 1.01
CA MET A 38 -12.44 -2.37 1.63
C MET A 38 -11.26 -2.04 0.72
N VAL A 39 -10.61 -0.92 1.06
CA VAL A 39 -9.30 -0.55 0.55
C VAL A 39 -8.39 -0.33 1.74
N ILE A 40 -7.22 -0.98 1.73
CA ILE A 40 -6.15 -0.73 2.70
C ILE A 40 -5.00 -0.07 1.96
N ALA A 41 -4.52 1.06 2.46
CA ALA A 41 -3.32 1.72 1.97
C ALA A 41 -2.18 1.50 2.99
N TYR A 42 -1.09 0.88 2.54
CA TYR A 42 0.15 0.80 3.30
C TYR A 42 0.97 2.07 3.11
N GLU A 43 1.17 2.81 4.20
CA GLU A 43 1.87 4.08 4.27
C GLU A 43 3.09 3.95 5.21
N PRO A 44 4.29 3.65 4.69
CA PRO A 44 5.51 3.70 5.51
C PRO A 44 5.73 5.13 6.00
N ILE A 45 5.34 5.43 7.25
CA ILE A 45 5.30 6.80 7.79
C ILE A 45 6.68 7.44 7.72
N TRP A 46 7.72 6.64 7.92
CA TRP A 46 9.12 7.05 7.83
C TRP A 46 9.57 7.51 6.44
N ALA A 47 8.83 7.18 5.38
CA ALA A 47 9.11 7.60 4.00
C ALA A 47 8.29 8.82 3.55
N ILE A 48 7.40 9.33 4.41
CA ILE A 48 6.54 10.48 4.09
C ILE A 48 7.30 11.77 4.41
N GLY A 49 7.69 12.53 3.38
CA GLY A 49 8.30 13.85 3.55
C GLY A 49 9.73 13.88 4.13
N THR A 50 10.38 12.71 4.29
CA THR A 50 11.71 12.59 4.90
C THR A 50 12.86 12.52 3.90
N GLY A 51 12.56 12.46 2.60
CA GLY A 51 13.55 12.23 1.53
C GLY A 51 14.04 10.78 1.42
N LYS A 52 13.77 9.92 2.42
CA LYS A 52 13.93 8.46 2.30
C LYS A 52 12.71 7.89 1.59
N THR A 53 12.93 7.05 0.58
CA THR A 53 11.84 6.46 -0.21
C THR A 53 11.88 4.95 -0.04
N ALA A 54 10.75 4.34 0.32
CA ALA A 54 10.62 2.89 0.27
C ALA A 54 10.70 2.44 -1.20
N THR A 55 11.45 1.38 -1.47
CA THR A 55 11.52 0.81 -2.82
C THR A 55 10.21 0.12 -3.19
N ALA A 56 9.98 -0.15 -4.48
CA ALA A 56 8.84 -0.97 -4.89
C ALA A 56 8.88 -2.37 -4.25
N GLY A 57 10.09 -2.92 -4.06
CA GLY A 57 10.29 -4.18 -3.33
C GLY A 57 9.92 -4.10 -1.84
N ASP A 58 10.30 -3.03 -1.14
CA ASP A 58 9.86 -2.81 0.26
C ASP A 58 8.34 -2.75 0.36
N ALA A 59 7.70 -2.06 -0.58
CA ALA A 59 6.24 -1.94 -0.63
C ALA A 59 5.57 -3.29 -0.90
N GLN A 60 6.09 -4.06 -1.86
CA GLN A 60 5.58 -5.39 -2.20
C GLN A 60 5.64 -6.34 -1.00
N VAL A 61 6.77 -6.42 -0.30
CA VAL A 61 6.93 -7.31 0.87
C VAL A 61 5.86 -7.04 1.92
N MET A 62 5.63 -5.77 2.25
CA MET A 62 4.64 -5.42 3.26
C MET A 62 3.20 -5.59 2.79
N ILE A 63 2.90 -5.28 1.54
CA ILE A 63 1.55 -5.44 0.99
C ILE A 63 1.19 -6.92 0.82
N GLU A 64 2.13 -7.76 0.41
CA GLU A 64 1.98 -9.23 0.42
C GLU A 64 1.66 -9.74 1.84
N ALA A 65 2.42 -9.31 2.85
CA ALA A 65 2.16 -9.68 4.24
C ALA A 65 0.77 -9.24 4.71
N ILE A 66 0.30 -8.05 4.30
CA ILE A 66 -1.06 -7.60 4.56
C ILE A 66 -2.09 -8.52 3.89
N ARG A 67 -1.88 -8.90 2.62
CA ARG A 67 -2.81 -9.81 1.91
C ARG A 67 -2.89 -11.17 2.59
N GLN A 68 -1.75 -11.73 2.97
CA GLN A 68 -1.68 -12.99 3.72
C GLN A 68 -2.41 -12.90 5.06
N GLU A 69 -2.26 -11.78 5.77
CA GLU A 69 -2.95 -11.55 7.04
C GLU A 69 -4.47 -11.43 6.86
N VAL A 70 -4.93 -10.73 5.81
CA VAL A 70 -6.37 -10.68 5.45
C VAL A 70 -6.89 -12.09 5.20
N ALA A 71 -6.14 -12.94 4.49
CA ALA A 71 -6.55 -14.31 4.20
C ALA A 71 -6.69 -15.13 5.48
N ARG A 72 -5.76 -14.93 6.42
CA ARG A 72 -5.71 -15.62 7.71
C ARG A 72 -6.84 -15.22 8.65
N VAL A 73 -7.17 -13.93 8.73
CA VAL A 73 -8.13 -13.42 9.73
C VAL A 73 -9.55 -13.23 9.20
N SER A 74 -9.72 -13.16 7.88
CA SER A 74 -11.03 -13.08 7.24
C SER A 74 -11.31 -14.32 6.40
N SER A 75 -10.77 -14.38 5.17
CA SER A 75 -10.88 -15.55 4.29
C SER A 75 -10.02 -15.37 3.03
N GLY A 76 -9.67 -16.46 2.35
CA GLY A 76 -9.01 -16.42 1.04
C GLY A 76 -9.77 -15.58 -0.01
N PRO A 77 -11.10 -15.75 -0.18
CA PRO A 77 -11.89 -14.90 -1.08
C PRO A 77 -11.90 -13.41 -0.70
N ALA A 78 -11.80 -13.07 0.59
CA ALA A 78 -11.65 -11.68 1.01
C ALA A 78 -10.29 -11.11 0.60
N ALA A 79 -9.21 -11.86 0.85
CA ALA A 79 -7.86 -11.45 0.51
C ALA A 79 -7.62 -11.30 -1.01
N ALA A 80 -8.28 -12.12 -1.81
CA ALA A 80 -8.21 -12.02 -3.28
C ALA A 80 -8.98 -10.81 -3.85
N ALA A 81 -9.98 -10.29 -3.13
CA ALA A 81 -10.85 -9.22 -3.63
C ALA A 81 -10.56 -7.85 -3.03
N ILE A 82 -10.03 -7.80 -1.80
CA ILE A 82 -9.65 -6.54 -1.16
C ILE A 82 -8.59 -5.83 -2.01
N ARG A 83 -8.70 -4.51 -2.12
CA ARG A 83 -7.71 -3.68 -2.81
C ARG A 83 -6.67 -3.19 -1.82
N LEU A 84 -5.40 -3.45 -2.12
CA LEU A 84 -4.26 -3.01 -1.34
C LEU A 84 -3.48 -1.97 -2.13
N GLN A 85 -3.30 -0.79 -1.54
CA GLN A 85 -2.63 0.34 -2.16
C GLN A 85 -1.30 0.63 -1.47
N TYR A 86 -0.34 1.15 -2.23
CA TYR A 86 0.84 1.78 -1.66
C TYR A 86 0.63 3.29 -1.53
N GLY A 87 0.90 3.86 -0.36
CA GLY A 87 0.71 5.28 -0.07
C GLY A 87 1.99 6.05 0.29
N GLY A 88 3.17 5.55 -0.11
CA GLY A 88 4.41 6.30 0.06
C GLY A 88 4.66 7.36 -1.02
N SER A 89 5.94 7.64 -1.33
CA SER A 89 6.35 8.68 -2.28
C SER A 89 6.11 8.25 -3.74
N VAL A 90 4.86 8.36 -4.19
CA VAL A 90 4.42 8.03 -5.56
C VAL A 90 4.61 9.23 -6.49
N LYS A 91 5.22 8.98 -7.64
CA LYS A 91 5.47 9.94 -8.72
C LYS A 91 5.26 9.30 -10.08
N ALA A 92 5.11 10.10 -11.12
CA ALA A 92 5.04 9.61 -12.49
C ALA A 92 6.30 8.83 -12.91
N SER A 93 7.45 9.14 -12.32
CA SER A 93 8.72 8.48 -12.64
C SER A 93 8.87 7.07 -12.03
N ASN A 94 8.09 6.71 -11.01
CA ASN A 94 8.20 5.40 -10.33
C ASN A 94 6.91 4.57 -10.35
N ILE A 95 5.80 5.13 -10.84
CA ILE A 95 4.50 4.45 -10.83
C ILE A 95 4.50 3.10 -11.57
N VAL A 96 5.24 2.99 -12.68
CA VAL A 96 5.31 1.74 -13.46
C VAL A 96 5.97 0.63 -12.65
N GLU A 97 7.03 0.93 -11.91
CA GLU A 97 7.74 -0.03 -11.05
C GLU A 97 6.91 -0.43 -9.82
N ILE A 98 6.15 0.50 -9.24
CA ILE A 98 5.25 0.22 -8.12
C ILE A 98 4.09 -0.66 -8.59
N MET A 99 3.45 -0.31 -9.70
CA MET A 99 2.28 -1.02 -10.22
C MET A 99 2.64 -2.32 -10.96
N SER A 100 3.93 -2.65 -11.13
CA SER A 100 4.37 -3.96 -11.60
C SER A 100 4.47 -5.00 -10.49
N GLN A 101 4.37 -4.58 -9.22
CA GLN A 101 4.41 -5.48 -8.08
C GLN A 101 3.12 -6.32 -7.98
N PRO A 102 3.21 -7.65 -7.75
CA PRO A 102 2.06 -8.55 -7.84
C PRO A 102 0.88 -8.23 -6.91
N ASP A 103 1.17 -7.73 -5.70
CA ASP A 103 0.14 -7.50 -4.69
C ASP A 103 -0.32 -6.06 -4.58
N ILE A 104 0.25 -5.14 -5.37
CA ILE A 104 -0.11 -3.72 -5.33
C ILE A 104 -1.24 -3.44 -6.33
N ASP A 105 -2.44 -3.24 -5.79
CA ASP A 105 -3.66 -3.00 -6.58
C ASP A 105 -3.87 -1.52 -6.96
N GLY A 106 -3.03 -0.63 -6.43
CA GLY A 106 -3.11 0.80 -6.70
C GLY A 106 -2.23 1.64 -5.78
N VAL A 107 -2.45 2.95 -5.84
CA VAL A 107 -1.68 3.93 -5.07
C VAL A 107 -2.58 4.94 -4.38
N LEU A 108 -2.17 5.40 -3.20
CA LEU A 108 -2.72 6.56 -2.51
C LEU A 108 -1.72 7.70 -2.63
N VAL A 109 -2.02 8.70 -3.46
CA VAL A 109 -1.04 9.70 -3.89
C VAL A 109 -1.18 10.98 -3.06
N GLY A 110 -0.10 11.37 -2.38
CA GLY A 110 0.01 12.64 -1.65
C GLY A 110 0.31 13.83 -2.56
N GLY A 111 1.42 14.53 -2.34
CA GLY A 111 1.74 15.80 -3.00
C GLY A 111 1.72 15.78 -4.53
N ALA A 112 2.08 14.66 -5.17
CA ALA A 112 2.03 14.51 -6.63
C ALA A 112 0.60 14.59 -7.20
N SER A 113 -0.44 14.42 -6.38
CA SER A 113 -1.84 14.60 -6.79
C SER A 113 -2.24 16.07 -6.98
N LEU A 114 -1.46 17.02 -6.46
CA LEU A 114 -1.75 18.46 -6.53
C LEU A 114 -1.33 19.10 -7.86
N ASP A 115 -0.49 18.41 -8.65
CA ASP A 115 -0.14 18.80 -10.01
C ASP A 115 -0.94 17.92 -10.98
N ALA A 116 -1.84 18.53 -11.74
CA ALA A 116 -2.72 17.82 -12.67
C ALA A 116 -1.95 17.06 -13.78
N ALA A 117 -0.81 17.59 -14.24
CA ALA A 117 0.00 16.93 -15.25
C ALA A 117 0.74 15.73 -14.67
N GLU A 118 1.27 15.86 -13.45
CA GLU A 118 1.91 14.77 -12.71
C GLU A 118 0.90 13.66 -12.37
N PHE A 119 -0.23 14.02 -11.76
CA PHE A 119 -1.27 13.07 -11.39
C PHE A 119 -1.88 12.37 -12.61
N GLY A 120 -2.09 13.11 -13.70
CA GLY A 120 -2.54 12.55 -14.97
C GLY A 120 -1.59 11.47 -15.50
N ARG A 121 -0.27 11.66 -15.38
CA ARG A 121 0.71 10.62 -15.74
C ARG A 121 0.64 9.40 -14.83
N ILE A 122 0.45 9.60 -13.51
CA ILE A 122 0.27 8.49 -12.55
C ILE A 122 -0.97 7.66 -12.91
N CYS A 123 -2.12 8.30 -13.15
CA CYS A 123 -3.35 7.61 -13.54
C CYS A 123 -3.22 6.87 -14.88
N GLN A 124 -2.45 7.43 -15.81
CA GLN A 124 -2.27 6.90 -17.16
C GLN A 124 -1.03 6.01 -17.31
N TYR A 125 -0.46 5.48 -16.23
CA TYR A 125 0.81 4.74 -16.28
C TYR A 125 0.85 3.59 -17.30
N ARG A 126 -0.31 2.97 -17.59
CA ARG A 126 -0.44 1.90 -18.61
C ARG A 126 -0.43 2.40 -20.05
N LEU A 127 -0.75 3.68 -20.27
CA LEU A 127 -0.86 4.30 -21.59
C LEU A 127 0.42 5.00 -22.03
N ARG A 128 1.40 5.12 -21.13
CA ARG A 128 2.67 5.82 -21.36
C ARG A 128 3.83 4.93 -20.89
N PRO A 129 4.24 3.91 -21.68
CA PRO A 129 5.45 3.15 -21.36
C PRO A 129 6.63 4.11 -21.25
N ALA A 130 7.53 3.85 -20.30
CA ALA A 130 8.74 4.64 -20.11
C ALA A 130 9.53 4.68 -21.43
N THR A 131 9.70 5.88 -21.97
CA THR A 131 10.62 6.16 -23.10
C THR A 131 12.06 5.98 -22.65
#